data_AF-A0A538AU74-F1
#
_entry.id   AF-A0A538AU74-F1
#
_cell.length_a   1.000
_cell.length_b   1.000
_cell.length_c   1.000
_cell.angle_alpha   90.00
_cell.angle_beta   90.00
_cell.angle_gamma   90.00
#
_symmetry.space_group_name_H-M   'P 1'
#
loop_
_entity.id
_entity.type
_entity.pdbx_description
1 polymer ?
#
loop_
_entity_poly.entity_id
_entity_poly.type
_entity_poly.pdbx_seq_one_letter_code
_entity_poly.pdbx_strand_id
1 'polypeptide(L)'
;MGLLWEEVRAAGLDAGLDAVGVSRAEPFLDTRRHLIERKAAGLHGGMHFTYGNPERATDPTQVLPGARSLVVGARSYRAVTPAPPS
;
A
#
# COMPACT_ATOMS: atom_id res chain seq x y z
N MET A 1 -10.13 -13.42 16.46
CA MET A 1 -9.44 -12.52 15.51
C MET A 1 -8.04 -12.11 15.98
N GLY A 2 -7.80 -11.94 17.29
CA GLY A 2 -6.48 -11.48 17.80
C GLY A 2 -5.31 -12.43 17.55
N LEU A 3 -5.49 -13.75 17.67
CA LEU A 3 -4.38 -14.72 17.53
C LEU A 3 -3.83 -14.80 16.10
N LEU A 4 -4.69 -14.94 15.08
CA LEU A 4 -4.26 -15.01 13.68
C LEU A 4 -3.55 -13.74 13.20
N TRP A 5 -4.01 -12.56 13.64
CA TRP A 5 -3.36 -11.31 13.27
C TRP A 5 -1.95 -11.23 13.85
N GLU A 6 -1.76 -11.59 15.11
CA GLU A 6 -0.43 -11.59 15.72
C GLU A 6 0.52 -12.60 15.05
N GLU A 7 0.02 -13.77 14.63
CA GLU A 7 0.80 -14.75 13.85
C GLU A 7 1.26 -14.17 12.49
N VAL A 8 0.35 -13.52 11.75
CA VAL A 8 0.68 -12.87 10.48
C VAL A 8 1.69 -11.74 10.69
N ARG A 9 1.49 -10.93 11.73
CA ARG A 9 2.40 -9.83 12.08
C ARG A 9 3.79 -10.38 12.43
N ALA A 10 3.88 -11.40 13.27
CA ALA A 10 5.12 -12.05 13.64
C ALA A 10 5.84 -12.63 12.41
N ALA A 11 5.13 -13.40 11.57
CA ALA A 11 5.70 -13.97 10.35
C ALA A 11 6.28 -12.91 9.40
N GLY A 12 5.62 -11.75 9.27
CA GLY A 12 6.12 -10.65 8.46
C GLY A 12 7.39 -10.01 9.03
N LEU A 13 7.45 -9.80 10.35
CA LEU A 13 8.63 -9.28 11.03
C LEU A 13 9.81 -10.26 10.95
N ASP A 14 9.56 -11.55 11.16
CA ASP A 14 10.56 -12.61 11.06
C ASP A 14 11.11 -12.77 9.64
N ALA A 15 10.30 -12.48 8.62
CA ALA A 15 10.73 -12.40 7.22
C ALA A 15 11.56 -11.14 6.90
N GLY A 16 11.75 -10.25 7.87
CA GLY A 16 12.56 -9.04 7.75
C GLY A 16 11.80 -7.82 7.24
N LEU A 17 10.48 -7.74 7.44
CA LEU A 17 9.78 -6.47 7.35
C LEU A 17 10.05 -5.64 8.62
N ASP A 18 10.17 -4.33 8.47
CA ASP A 18 10.37 -3.41 9.60
C ASP A 18 9.02 -3.04 10.26
N ALA A 19 7.94 -3.09 9.49
CA ALA A 19 6.59 -2.90 10.01
C ALA A 19 5.56 -3.72 9.23
N VAL A 20 4.52 -4.17 9.93
CA VAL A 20 3.37 -4.88 9.35
C VAL A 20 2.10 -4.27 9.93
N GLY A 21 1.16 -3.91 9.06
CA GLY A 21 -0.15 -3.38 9.42
C GLY A 21 -1.28 -4.12 8.74
N VAL A 22 -2.49 -3.95 9.25
CA VAL A 22 -3.72 -4.47 8.64
C VAL A 22 -4.78 -3.37 8.58
N SER A 23 -5.52 -3.34 7.48
CA SER A 23 -6.69 -2.48 7.29
C SER A 23 -7.82 -3.25 6.64
N ARG A 24 -9.03 -2.67 6.61
CA ARG A 24 -10.18 -3.23 5.89
C ARG A 24 -9.96 -3.06 4.38
N ALA A 25 -10.40 -4.06 3.62
CA ALA A 25 -10.40 -3.99 2.15
C ALA A 25 -11.66 -3.25 1.67
N GLU A 26 -11.63 -1.92 1.77
CA GLU A 26 -12.73 -1.04 1.40
C GLU A 26 -12.21 0.06 0.46
N PRO A 27 -13.06 0.69 -0.37
CA PRO A 27 -12.62 1.72 -1.30
C PRO A 27 -11.94 2.92 -0.61
N PHE A 28 -10.82 3.38 -1.15
CA PHE A 28 -10.09 4.57 -0.67
C PHE A 28 -10.71 5.85 -1.24
N LEU A 29 -11.87 6.25 -0.72
CA LEU A 29 -12.69 7.32 -1.31
C LEU A 29 -11.96 8.67 -1.43
N ASP A 30 -11.21 9.09 -0.41
CA ASP A 30 -10.44 10.34 -0.45
C ASP A 30 -9.33 10.29 -1.48
N THR A 31 -8.61 9.16 -1.56
CA THR A 31 -7.60 8.93 -2.60
C THR A 31 -8.21 8.95 -3.99
N ARG A 32 -9.38 8.32 -4.18
CA ARG A 32 -10.11 8.34 -5.47
C ARG A 32 -10.42 9.77 -5.90
N ARG A 33 -10.96 10.58 -5.00
CA ARG A 33 -11.25 12.00 -5.24
C ARG A 33 -9.98 12.74 -5.68
N HIS A 34 -8.89 12.60 -4.92
CA HIS A 34 -7.62 13.26 -5.26
C HIS A 34 -7.06 12.79 -6.61
N LEU A 35 -7.16 11.50 -6.95
CA LEU A 35 -6.70 10.99 -8.24
C LEU A 35 -7.52 11.59 -9.40
N ILE A 36 -8.83 11.73 -9.25
CA ILE A 36 -9.71 12.34 -10.26
C ILE A 36 -9.35 13.83 -10.44
N GLU A 37 -9.26 14.58 -9.35
CA GLU A 37 -8.92 16.01 -9.36
C GLU A 37 -7.55 16.27 -9.98
N ARG A 38 -6.53 15.50 -9.58
CA ARG A 38 -5.18 15.62 -10.11
C ARG A 38 -5.09 15.21 -11.58
N LYS A 39 -5.85 14.20 -12.01
CA LYS A 39 -5.94 13.83 -13.43
C LYS A 39 -6.50 14.98 -14.26
N ALA A 40 -7.60 15.57 -13.81
CA ALA A 40 -8.23 16.71 -14.48
C ALA A 40 -7.29 17.93 -14.56
N ALA A 41 -6.44 18.13 -13.55
CA ALA A 41 -5.41 19.17 -13.54
C ALA A 41 -4.15 18.84 -14.36
N GLY A 42 -4.08 17.70 -15.05
CA GLY A 42 -2.89 17.28 -15.80
C GLY A 42 -1.71 16.83 -14.93
N LEU A 43 -1.91 16.63 -13.62
CA LEU A 43 -0.87 16.30 -12.64
C LEU A 43 -0.62 14.79 -12.48
N HIS A 44 -0.95 14.00 -13.51
CA HIS A 44 -0.88 12.54 -13.46
C HIS A 44 0.46 11.98 -13.99
N GLY A 45 1.33 12.82 -14.59
CA GLY A 45 2.68 12.43 -14.99
C GLY A 45 2.75 11.20 -15.92
N GLY A 46 1.72 10.96 -16.74
CA GLY A 46 1.63 9.77 -17.60
C GLY A 46 1.40 8.44 -16.88
N MET A 47 1.18 8.41 -15.57
CA MET A 47 1.01 7.19 -14.77
C MET A 47 -0.32 6.46 -15.05
N HIS A 48 -0.43 5.77 -16.19
CA HIS A 48 -1.65 5.07 -16.59
C HIS A 48 -2.11 4.00 -15.59
N PHE A 49 -1.19 3.32 -14.91
CA PHE A 49 -1.56 2.33 -13.88
C PHE A 49 -2.42 2.94 -12.76
N THR A 50 -2.03 4.13 -12.28
CA THR A 50 -2.71 4.80 -11.16
C THR A 50 -3.90 5.65 -11.63
N TYR A 51 -3.76 6.34 -12.76
CA TYR A 51 -4.75 7.33 -13.23
C TYR A 51 -5.61 6.86 -14.40
N GLY A 52 -5.30 5.71 -15.03
CA GLY A 52 -6.08 5.16 -16.15
C GLY A 52 -7.50 4.84 -15.74
N ASN A 53 -7.68 4.17 -14.59
CA ASN A 53 -8.96 3.91 -13.96
C ASN A 53 -8.85 4.12 -12.42
N PRO A 54 -9.11 5.35 -11.92
CA PRO A 54 -9.00 5.65 -10.49
C PRO A 54 -9.94 4.83 -9.60
N GLU A 55 -11.10 4.42 -10.11
CA GLU A 55 -12.03 3.56 -9.37
C GLU A 55 -11.39 2.20 -9.07
N ARG A 56 -10.93 1.50 -10.10
CA ARG A 56 -10.25 0.21 -9.95
C ARG A 56 -8.96 0.35 -9.13
N ALA A 57 -8.21 1.44 -9.31
CA ALA A 57 -6.94 1.66 -8.60
C ALA A 57 -7.11 1.94 -7.10
N THR A 58 -8.32 2.27 -6.64
CA THR A 58 -8.60 2.61 -5.24
C THR A 58 -9.61 1.68 -4.58
N ASP A 59 -10.09 0.65 -5.27
CA ASP A 59 -10.99 -0.35 -4.72
C ASP A 59 -10.34 -1.75 -4.73
N PRO A 60 -9.80 -2.19 -3.58
CA PRO A 60 -9.18 -3.51 -3.45
C PRO A 60 -10.13 -4.67 -3.78
N THR A 61 -11.44 -4.49 -3.60
CA THR A 61 -12.43 -5.55 -3.85
C THR A 61 -12.61 -5.85 -5.34
N GLN A 62 -12.25 -4.89 -6.21
CA GLN A 62 -12.22 -5.07 -7.67
C GLN A 62 -11.00 -5.88 -8.14
N VAL A 63 -9.94 -5.94 -7.32
CA VAL A 63 -8.73 -6.72 -7.62
C VAL A 63 -8.90 -8.17 -7.16
N LEU A 64 -9.42 -8.35 -5.95
CA LEU A 64 -9.71 -9.66 -5.37
C LEU A 64 -11.14 -9.67 -4.80
N PRO A 65 -12.12 -10.22 -5.54
CA PRO A 65 -13.50 -10.32 -5.06
C PRO A 65 -13.58 -11.05 -3.71
N GLY A 66 -14.31 -10.47 -2.78
CA GLY A 66 -14.46 -11.02 -1.43
C GLY A 66 -13.31 -10.72 -0.47
N ALA A 67 -12.29 -9.95 -0.89
CA ALA A 67 -11.27 -9.46 0.03
C ALA A 67 -11.90 -8.70 1.20
N ARG A 68 -11.46 -9.02 2.42
CA ARG A 68 -11.95 -8.39 3.66
C ARG A 68 -10.92 -7.51 4.34
N SER A 69 -9.64 -7.83 4.14
CA SER A 69 -8.52 -7.15 4.78
C SER A 69 -7.36 -7.00 3.80
N LEU A 70 -6.56 -5.96 4.03
CA LEU A 70 -5.27 -5.74 3.39
C LEU A 70 -4.19 -5.85 4.45
N VAL A 71 -3.22 -6.74 4.23
CA VAL A 71 -2.00 -6.81 5.03
C VAL A 71 -0.92 -6.01 4.30
N VAL A 72 -0.33 -5.04 4.98
CA VAL A 72 0.67 -4.13 4.41
C VAL A 72 1.98 -4.34 5.14
N GLY A 73 3.02 -4.71 4.40
CA GLY A 73 4.40 -4.78 4.89
C GLY A 73 5.21 -3.58 4.44
N ALA A 74 6.04 -3.04 5.32
CA ALA A 74 7.02 -2.01 4.98
C ALA A 74 8.44 -2.51 5.28
N ARG A 75 9.35 -2.22 4.36
CA ARG A 75 10.79 -2.47 4.52
C ARG A 75 11.56 -1.21 4.18
N SER A 76 12.40 -0.78 5.10
CA SER A 76 13.32 0.31 4.95
C SER A 76 14.38 -0.05 3.91
N TYR A 77 14.55 0.82 2.92
CA TYR A 77 15.66 0.76 1.98
C TYR A 77 16.84 1.63 2.42
N ARG A 78 16.80 2.20 3.64
CA ARG A 78 17.90 3.04 4.13
C ARG A 78 19.17 2.20 4.20
N ALA A 79 20.04 2.37 3.20
CA ALA A 79 21.39 1.87 3.27
C ALA A 79 22.09 2.55 4.45
N VAL A 80 22.76 1.76 5.29
CA VAL A 80 23.74 2.32 6.23
C VAL A 80 24.74 3.06 5.36
N THR A 81 24.80 4.40 5.49
CA THR A 81 25.83 5.18 4.81
C THR A 81 27.18 4.65 5.30
N PRO A 82 28.03 4.09 4.42
CA PRO A 82 29.34 3.64 4.85
C PRO A 82 30.11 4.83 5.42
N ALA A 83 30.89 4.58 6.49
CA ALA A 83 31.77 5.60 7.02
C ALA A 83 32.71 6.10 5.91
N PRO A 84 32.98 7.42 5.82
CA PRO A 84 33.94 7.94 4.85
C PRO A 84 35.30 7.25 5.06
N PRO A 85 36.04 6.93 3.98
CA PRO A 85 37.37 6.35 4.11
C PRO A 85 38.31 7.34 4.82
N SER A 86 39.21 6.77 5.63
CA SER A 86 40.26 7.48 6.37
C SER A 86 41.19 8.28 5.46
#